data_AF-A0A9Q3GL41-F1
#
_entry.id   AF-A0A9Q3GL41-F1
#
_cell.length_a   1.000
_cell.length_b   1.000
_cell.length_c   1.000
_cell.angle_alpha   90.00
_cell.angle_beta   90.00
_cell.angle_gamma   90.00
#
_symmetry.space_group_name_H-M   'P 1'
#
loop_
_entity.id
_entity.type
_entity.pdbx_description
1 polymer ?
#
loop_
_entity_poly.entity_id
_entity_poly.type
_entity_poly.pdbx_seq_one_letter_code
_entity_poly.pdbx_strand_id
1 'polypeptide(L)'
;MEAQSNAAKYKLVLKRFRPVNETMPQDLNPPFERPELSRDPYETPLIIDTLKATEERISIINFAPSDWLSEEQKNSLKNVILLRENAIAFYEKEIGILKHSYGKPYKIPVLPHEPRQKKPLPITKSILTQFIELVRERIRTGLYEQSRSSYNSPVFCVAKPNGKLRIVHDLQDLNKLTIKDAGLPPNFNEFVGSFSGRACYGGI
;
A
#
# COMPACT_ATOMS: atom_id res chain seq x y z
N MET A 1 9.85 -33.33 -23.41
CA MET A 1 10.01 -32.00 -22.78
C MET A 1 8.81 -31.78 -21.89
N GLU A 2 8.96 -32.07 -20.60
CA GLU A 2 7.88 -31.95 -19.63
C GLU A 2 7.60 -30.48 -19.33
N ALA A 3 6.34 -30.09 -19.49
CA ALA A 3 5.85 -28.80 -19.03
C ALA A 3 5.84 -28.81 -17.50
N GLN A 4 6.84 -28.18 -16.88
CA GLN A 4 6.83 -27.94 -15.44
C GLN A 4 5.70 -26.97 -15.10
N SER A 5 4.62 -27.53 -14.57
CA SER A 5 3.62 -26.84 -13.76
C SER A 5 4.33 -26.10 -12.62
N ASN A 6 4.42 -24.77 -12.73
CA ASN A 6 4.91 -23.89 -11.66
C ASN A 6 3.82 -23.54 -10.64
N ALA A 7 2.75 -24.33 -10.56
CA ALA A 7 1.76 -24.19 -9.51
C ALA A 7 2.16 -25.05 -8.29
N ALA A 8 2.40 -24.38 -7.16
CA ALA A 8 2.39 -24.94 -5.80
C ALA A 8 3.65 -25.67 -5.25
N LYS A 9 4.85 -25.10 -5.40
CA LYS A 9 5.91 -25.32 -4.39
C LYS A 9 6.30 -24.01 -3.71
N TYR A 10 5.96 -23.89 -2.42
CA TYR A 10 6.41 -22.81 -1.56
C TYR A 10 7.95 -22.75 -1.60
N LYS A 11 8.51 -21.64 -2.10
CA LYS A 11 9.97 -21.47 -2.19
C LYS A 11 10.52 -21.32 -0.76
N LEU A 12 11.39 -22.25 -0.37
CA LEU A 12 12.11 -22.18 0.91
C LEU A 12 12.74 -20.81 1.11
N VAL A 13 12.68 -20.28 2.33
CA VAL A 13 13.17 -18.93 2.69
C VAL A 13 14.64 -18.72 2.26
N LEU A 14 15.45 -19.77 2.31
CA LEU A 14 16.85 -19.78 1.88
C LEU A 14 17.06 -19.55 0.38
N LYS A 15 16.06 -19.88 -0.46
CA LYS A 15 16.13 -19.68 -1.93
C LYS A 15 15.56 -18.32 -2.36
N ARG A 16 15.16 -17.46 -1.42
CA ARG A 16 14.66 -16.11 -1.73
C ARG A 16 15.83 -15.20 -2.09
N PHE A 17 15.67 -14.46 -3.18
CA PHE A 17 16.62 -13.41 -3.52
C PHE A 17 16.44 -12.25 -2.56
N ARG A 18 17.54 -11.74 -2.01
CA ARG A 18 17.56 -10.68 -1.01
C ARG A 18 18.23 -9.44 -1.60
N PRO A 19 17.80 -8.23 -1.20
CA PRO A 19 18.57 -7.01 -1.36
C PRO A 19 20.01 -7.15 -0.88
N VAL A 20 20.92 -6.45 -1.55
CA VAL A 20 22.35 -6.50 -1.26
C VAL A 20 22.62 -5.72 0.02
N ASN A 21 23.42 -6.29 0.90
CA ASN A 21 23.83 -5.65 2.15
C ASN A 21 25.02 -4.73 1.88
N GLU A 22 24.74 -3.52 1.44
CA GLU A 22 25.72 -2.47 1.12
C GLU A 22 25.40 -1.20 1.89
N THR A 23 26.37 -0.29 2.01
CA THR A 23 26.18 0.98 2.72
C THR A 23 25.11 1.81 2.03
N MET A 24 24.08 2.21 2.79
CA MET A 24 23.00 3.05 2.30
C MET A 24 23.50 4.48 2.00
N PRO A 25 23.32 5.00 0.78
CA PRO A 25 23.69 6.38 0.47
C PRO A 25 22.84 7.38 1.27
N GLN A 26 23.48 8.24 2.07
CA GLN A 26 22.80 9.08 3.05
C GLN A 26 22.00 10.24 2.43
N ASP A 27 22.48 10.84 1.35
CA ASP A 27 21.87 12.02 0.72
C ASP A 27 20.85 11.68 -0.38
N LEU A 28 20.58 10.39 -0.60
CA LEU A 28 19.72 9.96 -1.70
C LEU A 28 18.24 10.29 -1.43
N ASN A 29 17.81 10.13 -0.18
CA ASN A 29 16.42 10.29 0.25
C ASN A 29 16.39 11.15 1.53
N PRO A 30 16.03 12.45 1.44
CA PRO A 30 15.91 13.27 2.62
C PRO A 30 14.76 12.78 3.52
N PRO A 31 14.82 13.06 4.84
CA PRO A 31 13.70 12.76 5.74
C PRO A 31 12.44 13.53 5.33
N PHE A 32 11.28 13.03 5.75
CA PHE A 32 10.03 13.74 5.55
C PHE A 32 9.99 15.05 6.35
N GLU A 33 9.42 16.07 5.74
CA GLU A 33 9.17 17.36 6.34
C GLU A 33 7.76 17.36 6.93
N ARG A 34 7.64 17.82 8.19
CA ARG A 34 6.34 17.95 8.82
C ARG A 34 5.57 19.09 8.14
N PRO A 35 4.33 18.86 7.67
CA PRO A 35 3.46 19.92 7.18
C PRO A 35 3.32 21.04 8.22
N GLU A 36 3.28 22.29 7.77
CA GLU A 36 2.57 23.30 8.54
C GLU A 36 1.10 22.91 8.61
N LEU A 37 0.58 22.83 9.84
CA LEU A 37 -0.83 22.56 10.06
C LEU A 37 -1.59 23.84 9.75
N SER A 38 -2.53 23.78 8.81
CA SER A 38 -3.37 24.93 8.45
C SER A 38 -4.31 25.38 9.58
N ARG A 39 -4.48 24.56 10.61
CA ARG A 39 -5.30 24.80 11.80
C ARG A 39 -4.82 23.93 12.98
N ASP A 40 -5.24 24.26 14.19
CA ASP A 40 -5.05 23.38 15.34
C ASP A 40 -5.91 22.09 15.16
N PRO A 41 -5.31 20.88 15.17
CA PRO A 41 -6.05 19.64 14.99
C PRO A 41 -7.07 19.36 16.10
N TYR A 42 -6.90 19.95 17.28
CA TYR A 42 -7.76 19.78 18.46
C TYR A 42 -8.91 20.79 18.54
N GLU A 43 -8.88 21.86 17.73
CA GLU A 43 -10.00 22.78 17.64
C GLU A 43 -11.17 22.14 16.87
N THR A 44 -12.36 22.21 17.48
CA THR A 44 -13.65 21.76 16.95
C THR A 44 -14.70 22.86 17.11
N PRO A 45 -15.70 22.98 16.21
CA PRO A 45 -16.05 22.04 15.14
C PRO A 45 -15.19 22.19 13.88
N LEU A 46 -15.15 21.14 13.06
CA LEU A 46 -14.54 21.26 11.73
C LEU A 46 -15.53 21.85 10.74
N ILE A 47 -15.00 22.64 9.82
CA ILE A 47 -15.73 23.00 8.62
C ILE A 47 -15.81 21.74 7.76
N ILE A 48 -17.03 21.29 7.48
CA ILE A 48 -17.30 20.18 6.58
C ILE A 48 -17.38 20.77 5.18
N ASP A 49 -16.31 20.62 4.41
CA ASP A 49 -16.23 21.21 3.06
C ASP A 49 -16.91 20.34 1.98
N THR A 50 -17.21 19.08 2.28
CA THR A 50 -17.68 18.08 1.30
C THR A 50 -18.75 17.13 1.89
N LEU A 51 -19.51 16.45 1.02
CA LEU A 51 -20.52 15.43 1.36
C LEU A 51 -20.04 14.03 0.94
N LYS A 52 -18.76 13.72 1.14
CA LYS A 52 -18.15 12.46 0.70
C LYS A 52 -18.67 11.26 1.49
N ALA A 53 -18.99 11.42 2.77
CA ALA A 53 -19.49 10.36 3.64
C ALA A 53 -21.03 10.30 3.63
N THR A 54 -21.60 9.79 2.53
CA THR A 54 -23.05 9.54 2.42
C THR A 54 -23.51 8.36 3.28
N GLU A 55 -24.81 8.26 3.53
CA GLU A 55 -25.38 7.14 4.32
C GLU A 55 -25.04 5.78 3.73
N GLU A 56 -25.05 5.63 2.40
CA GLU A 56 -24.71 4.37 1.74
C GLU A 56 -23.25 3.98 2.00
N ARG A 57 -22.34 4.96 2.02
CA ARG A 57 -20.92 4.73 2.26
C ARG A 57 -20.65 4.40 3.73
N ILE A 58 -21.35 5.06 4.65
CA ILE A 58 -21.26 4.77 6.09
C ILE A 58 -21.79 3.36 6.39
N SER A 59 -22.81 2.89 5.66
CA SER A 59 -23.37 1.54 5.84
C SER A 59 -22.36 0.40 5.59
N ILE A 60 -21.30 0.67 4.82
CA ILE A 60 -20.22 -0.28 4.52
C ILE A 60 -19.30 -0.47 5.73
N ILE A 61 -19.25 0.51 6.65
CA ILE A 61 -18.32 0.50 7.79
C ILE A 61 -18.85 -0.46 8.85
N ASN A 62 -18.07 -1.50 9.13
CA ASN A 62 -18.31 -2.35 10.30
C ASN A 62 -17.68 -1.70 11.54
N PHE A 63 -18.48 -0.97 12.32
CA PHE A 63 -17.99 -0.26 13.52
C PHE A 63 -17.56 -1.21 14.64
N ALA A 64 -18.38 -2.21 14.95
CA ALA A 64 -18.16 -3.18 16.01
C ALA A 64 -19.19 -4.33 15.89
N PRO A 65 -19.01 -5.44 16.63
CA PRO A 65 -20.07 -6.42 16.83
C PRO A 65 -21.37 -5.76 17.33
N SER A 66 -22.53 -6.34 16.99
CA SER A 66 -23.86 -5.71 17.14
C SER A 66 -24.16 -5.14 18.52
N ASP A 67 -23.58 -5.72 19.58
CA ASP A 67 -23.88 -5.41 20.99
C ASP A 67 -22.77 -4.62 21.70
N TRP A 68 -21.70 -4.24 20.98
CA TRP A 68 -20.54 -3.58 21.60
C TRP A 68 -20.70 -2.06 21.75
N LEU A 69 -21.54 -1.44 20.91
CA LEU A 69 -21.77 0.01 20.90
C LEU A 69 -23.26 0.33 21.01
N SER A 70 -23.59 1.31 21.86
CA SER A 70 -24.93 1.91 21.88
C SER A 70 -25.19 2.73 20.61
N GLU A 71 -26.45 3.03 20.31
CA GLU A 71 -26.79 3.85 19.14
C GLU A 71 -26.23 5.27 19.25
N GLU A 72 -26.14 5.85 20.45
CA GLU A 72 -25.53 7.16 20.70
C GLU A 72 -24.02 7.15 20.41
N GLN A 73 -23.34 6.07 20.79
CA GLN A 73 -21.91 5.89 20.50
C GLN A 73 -21.67 5.73 18.99
N LYS A 74 -22.51 4.95 18.31
CA LYS A 74 -22.47 4.83 16.83
C LYS A 74 -22.69 6.17 16.16
N ASN A 75 -23.66 6.96 16.62
CA ASN A 75 -23.95 8.29 16.06
C ASN A 75 -22.79 9.27 16.29
N SER A 76 -22.11 9.19 17.44
CA SER A 76 -20.91 9.97 17.71
C SER A 76 -19.75 9.59 16.77
N LEU A 77 -19.54 8.30 16.49
CA LEU A 77 -18.54 7.84 15.51
C LEU A 77 -18.88 8.29 14.08
N LYS A 78 -20.15 8.21 13.68
CA LYS A 78 -20.61 8.74 12.39
C LYS A 78 -20.33 10.24 12.27
N ASN A 79 -20.58 11.01 13.34
CA ASN A 79 -20.27 12.44 13.36
C ASN A 79 -18.76 12.71 13.19
N VAL A 80 -17.89 11.94 13.84
CA VAL A 80 -16.44 12.06 13.66
C VAL A 80 -16.01 11.75 12.23
N ILE A 81 -16.59 10.71 11.62
CA ILE A 81 -16.35 10.35 10.21
C ILE A 81 -16.76 11.48 9.28
N LEU A 82 -17.94 12.07 9.49
CA LEU A 82 -18.43 13.21 8.71
C LEU A 82 -17.50 14.41 8.85
N LEU A 83 -17.07 14.74 10.07
CA LEU A 83 -16.13 15.83 10.32
C LEU A 83 -14.76 15.59 9.65
N ARG A 84 -14.32 14.33 9.52
CA ARG A 84 -12.98 13.95 9.03
C ARG A 84 -13.02 13.19 7.70
N GLU A 85 -14.06 13.37 6.89
CA GLU A 85 -14.31 12.50 5.73
C GLU A 85 -13.19 12.51 4.68
N ASN A 86 -12.44 13.61 4.57
CA ASN A 86 -11.29 13.72 3.67
C ASN A 86 -10.11 12.82 4.06
N ALA A 87 -10.04 12.37 5.32
CA ALA A 87 -9.01 11.44 5.79
C ALA A 87 -9.33 9.97 5.44
N ILE A 88 -10.57 9.67 5.05
CA ILE A 88 -11.05 8.29 4.84
C ILE A 88 -11.23 8.05 3.34
N ALA A 89 -10.63 6.98 2.82
CA ALA A 89 -10.89 6.49 1.47
C ALA A 89 -11.93 5.37 1.51
N PHE A 90 -13.07 5.56 0.85
CA PHE A 90 -14.12 4.53 0.74
C PHE A 90 -13.87 3.57 -0.44
N TYR A 91 -13.16 4.04 -1.45
CA TYR A 91 -12.86 3.30 -2.67
C TYR A 91 -11.39 3.47 -3.09
N GLU A 92 -10.86 2.53 -3.88
CA GLU A 92 -9.45 2.56 -4.33
C GLU A 92 -9.09 3.85 -5.11
N LYS A 93 -10.06 4.44 -5.82
CA LYS A 93 -9.90 5.72 -6.54
C LYS A 93 -9.67 6.93 -5.64
N GLU A 94 -9.94 6.81 -4.34
CA GLU A 94 -9.84 7.88 -3.35
C GLU A 94 -8.55 7.77 -2.53
N ILE A 95 -7.70 6.77 -2.82
CA ILE A 95 -6.40 6.61 -2.16
C ILE A 95 -5.54 7.82 -2.51
N GLY A 96 -5.11 8.55 -1.48
CA GLY A 96 -4.26 9.72 -1.62
C GLY A 96 -2.81 9.37 -1.96
N ILE A 97 -2.11 10.30 -2.59
CA ILE A 97 -0.66 10.27 -2.78
C ILE A 97 -0.04 11.22 -1.76
N LEU A 98 1.10 10.81 -1.16
CA LEU A 98 1.85 11.69 -0.28
C LEU A 98 2.24 12.96 -1.04
N LYS A 99 1.88 14.14 -0.50
CA LYS A 99 2.20 15.41 -1.16
C LYS A 99 3.72 15.59 -1.24
N HIS A 100 4.19 16.08 -2.39
CA HIS A 100 5.60 16.40 -2.62
C HIS A 100 6.15 17.48 -1.68
N SER A 101 5.26 18.27 -1.05
CA SER A 101 5.61 19.22 0.01
C SER A 101 6.07 18.56 1.30
N TYR A 102 5.69 17.31 1.56
CA TYR A 102 6.07 16.57 2.77
C TYR A 102 7.24 15.63 2.52
N GLY A 103 7.33 15.10 1.30
CA GLY A 103 8.38 14.17 0.92
C GLY A 103 8.61 14.16 -0.58
N LYS A 104 9.88 14.20 -0.98
CA LYS A 104 10.27 14.01 -2.37
C LYS A 104 10.05 12.55 -2.79
N PRO A 105 9.91 12.26 -4.11
CA PRO A 105 9.79 10.88 -4.58
C PRO A 105 11.00 10.05 -4.14
N TYR A 106 10.73 8.87 -3.60
CA TYR A 106 11.78 7.99 -3.09
C TYR A 106 12.63 7.45 -4.23
N LYS A 107 13.95 7.65 -4.13
CA LYS A 107 14.94 7.09 -5.04
C LYS A 107 15.43 5.76 -4.48
N ILE A 108 15.19 4.69 -5.23
CA ILE A 108 15.60 3.34 -4.84
C ILE A 108 17.12 3.21 -5.02
N PRO A 109 17.89 2.94 -3.96
CA PRO A 109 19.34 2.74 -4.06
C PRO A 109 19.62 1.42 -4.77
N VAL A 110 20.48 1.44 -5.79
CA VAL A 110 20.85 0.26 -6.56
C VAL A 110 22.35 0.22 -6.79
N LEU A 111 22.92 -0.98 -6.89
CA LEU A 111 24.30 -1.17 -7.34
C LEU A 111 24.48 -0.77 -8.80
N PRO A 112 25.70 -0.46 -9.27
CA PRO A 112 25.96 -0.32 -10.70
C PRO A 112 25.58 -1.59 -11.47
N HIS A 113 24.74 -1.46 -12.49
CA HIS A 113 24.27 -2.59 -13.31
C HIS A 113 23.76 -2.15 -14.68
N GLU A 114 23.61 -3.12 -15.57
CA GLU A 114 22.89 -2.95 -16.83
C GLU A 114 21.40 -3.25 -16.65
N PRO A 115 20.50 -2.47 -17.28
CA PRO A 115 19.07 -2.73 -17.23
C PRO A 115 18.72 -4.14 -17.70
N ARG A 116 17.86 -4.83 -16.94
CA ARG A 116 17.48 -6.21 -17.24
C ARG A 116 16.09 -6.27 -17.85
N GLN A 117 16.00 -7.02 -18.95
CA GLN A 117 14.73 -7.33 -19.61
C GLN A 117 14.44 -8.82 -19.49
N LYS A 118 13.33 -9.14 -18.82
CA LYS A 118 12.81 -10.51 -18.76
C LYS A 118 11.62 -10.67 -19.69
N LYS A 119 11.54 -11.83 -20.33
CA LYS A 119 10.39 -12.20 -21.14
C LYS A 119 9.13 -12.25 -20.26
N PRO A 120 8.00 -11.65 -20.71
CA PRO A 120 6.73 -11.76 -20.01
C PRO A 120 6.31 -13.22 -19.83
N LEU A 121 5.73 -13.53 -18.67
CA LEU A 121 5.10 -14.83 -18.44
C LEU A 121 3.77 -14.89 -19.21
N PRO A 122 3.42 -16.05 -19.80
CA PRO A 122 2.16 -16.19 -20.50
C PRO A 122 0.98 -16.09 -19.51
N ILE A 123 0.02 -15.22 -19.82
CA ILE A 123 -1.25 -15.14 -19.11
C ILE A 123 -2.23 -16.13 -19.76
N THR A 124 -2.89 -16.98 -18.96
CA THR A 124 -3.82 -17.98 -19.48
C THR A 124 -5.06 -17.30 -20.09
N LYS A 125 -5.60 -17.90 -21.16
CA LYS A 125 -6.78 -17.36 -21.85
C LYS A 125 -7.99 -17.18 -20.94
N SER A 126 -8.15 -18.06 -19.94
CA SER A 126 -9.25 -18.01 -18.97
C SER A 126 -9.27 -16.75 -18.10
N ILE A 127 -8.11 -16.15 -17.82
CA ILE A 127 -7.99 -14.97 -16.96
C ILE A 127 -7.65 -13.70 -17.73
N LEU A 128 -7.41 -13.80 -19.04
CA LEU A 128 -6.89 -12.70 -19.85
C LEU A 128 -7.79 -11.47 -19.84
N THR A 129 -9.10 -11.65 -19.99
CA THR A 129 -10.07 -10.54 -19.97
C THR A 129 -10.06 -9.82 -18.61
N GLN A 130 -10.09 -10.57 -17.52
CA GLN A 130 -10.05 -10.00 -16.16
C GLN A 130 -8.71 -9.29 -15.89
N PHE A 131 -7.60 -9.84 -16.39
CA PHE A 131 -6.28 -9.22 -16.30
C PHE A 131 -6.23 -7.88 -17.03
N ILE A 132 -6.75 -7.81 -18.26
CA ILE A 132 -6.78 -6.57 -19.06
C ILE A 132 -7.58 -5.48 -18.35
N GLU A 133 -8.77 -5.82 -17.85
CA GLU A 133 -9.60 -4.87 -17.09
C GLU A 133 -8.89 -4.36 -15.83
N LEU A 134 -8.22 -5.26 -15.10
CA LEU A 134 -7.46 -4.87 -13.92
C LEU A 134 -6.27 -3.95 -14.26
N VAL A 135 -5.59 -4.16 -15.38
CA VAL A 135 -4.52 -3.26 -15.84
C VAL A 135 -5.09 -1.90 -16.23
N ARG A 136 -6.21 -1.86 -16.96
CA ARG A 136 -6.91 -0.61 -17.34
C ARG A 136 -7.35 0.19 -16.12
N GLU A 137 -7.89 -0.49 -15.11
CA GLU A 137 -8.27 0.14 -13.85
C GLU A 137 -7.07 0.76 -13.14
N ARG A 138 -5.94 0.04 -13.07
CA ARG A 138 -4.70 0.58 -12.47
C ARG A 138 -4.18 1.81 -13.19
N ILE A 139 -4.26 1.84 -14.53
CA ILE A 139 -3.94 3.03 -15.32
C ILE A 139 -4.90 4.18 -15.00
N ARG A 140 -6.22 3.90 -14.95
CA ARG A 140 -7.25 4.90 -14.62
C ARG A 140 -7.08 5.50 -13.23
N THR A 141 -6.64 4.69 -12.25
CA THR A 141 -6.35 5.15 -10.88
C THR A 141 -5.01 5.88 -10.75
N GLY A 142 -4.20 5.93 -11.80
CA GLY A 142 -2.85 6.50 -11.76
C GLY A 142 -1.80 5.63 -11.07
N LEU A 143 -2.15 4.40 -10.64
CA LEU A 143 -1.18 3.46 -10.09
C LEU A 143 -0.18 2.99 -11.14
N TYR A 144 -0.63 2.83 -12.38
CA TYR A 144 0.21 2.49 -13.54
C TYR A 144 0.24 3.62 -14.55
N GLU A 145 1.36 3.76 -15.23
CA GLU A 145 1.55 4.67 -16.35
C GLU A 145 2.27 3.97 -17.50
N GLN A 146 2.15 4.52 -18.70
CA GLN A 146 2.92 4.05 -19.85
C GLN A 146 4.36 4.53 -19.72
N SER A 147 5.32 3.62 -19.90
CA SER A 147 6.74 3.91 -19.80
C SER A 147 7.52 3.31 -20.97
N ARG A 148 8.64 3.96 -21.34
CA ARG A 148 9.62 3.47 -22.30
C ARG A 148 10.91 3.03 -21.56
N SER A 149 10.73 2.16 -20.57
CA SER A 149 11.83 1.71 -19.71
C SER A 149 12.75 0.71 -20.41
N SER A 150 14.05 0.79 -20.10
CA SER A 150 15.02 -0.24 -20.45
C SER A 150 14.91 -1.50 -19.57
N TYR A 151 14.15 -1.42 -18.47
CA TYR A 151 13.84 -2.53 -17.58
C TYR A 151 12.52 -3.21 -17.94
N ASN A 152 12.46 -4.54 -17.80
CA ASN A 152 11.21 -5.27 -17.91
C ASN A 152 11.18 -6.43 -16.91
N SER A 153 10.18 -6.44 -16.01
CA SER A 153 9.93 -7.51 -15.06
C SER A 153 8.61 -8.21 -15.40
N PRO A 154 8.56 -9.55 -15.40
CA PRO A 154 7.35 -10.26 -15.74
C PRO A 154 6.31 -10.12 -14.63
N VAL A 155 5.05 -10.26 -15.02
CA VAL A 155 3.92 -10.28 -14.09
C VAL A 155 3.18 -11.61 -14.17
N PHE A 156 2.59 -12.04 -13.06
CA PHE A 156 1.69 -13.17 -13.01
C PHE A 156 0.50 -12.85 -12.10
N CYS A 157 -0.57 -13.64 -12.19
CA CYS A 157 -1.78 -13.43 -11.40
C CYS A 157 -1.94 -14.50 -10.34
N VAL A 158 -2.46 -14.10 -9.18
CA VAL A 158 -2.92 -15.01 -8.12
C VAL A 158 -4.37 -14.72 -7.78
N ALA A 159 -5.14 -15.76 -7.47
CA ALA A 159 -6.51 -15.60 -7.00
C ALA A 159 -6.51 -15.20 -5.51
N LYS A 160 -7.28 -14.17 -5.18
CA LYS A 160 -7.63 -13.85 -3.79
C LYS A 160 -8.70 -14.84 -3.29
N PRO A 161 -8.89 -15.00 -1.96
CA PRO A 161 -9.96 -15.82 -1.40
C PRO A 161 -11.37 -15.46 -1.91
N ASN A 162 -11.60 -14.19 -2.26
CA ASN A 162 -12.86 -13.70 -2.82
C ASN A 162 -12.99 -13.94 -4.34
N GLY A 163 -12.13 -14.75 -4.95
CA GLY A 163 -12.13 -15.06 -6.39
C GLY A 163 -11.55 -13.97 -7.30
N LYS A 164 -11.30 -12.75 -6.79
CA LYS A 164 -10.70 -11.66 -7.59
C LYS A 164 -9.23 -11.92 -7.88
N LEU A 165 -8.75 -11.46 -9.03
CA LEU A 165 -7.33 -11.55 -9.39
C LEU A 165 -6.49 -10.48 -8.68
N ARG A 166 -5.24 -10.83 -8.39
CA ARG A 166 -4.18 -9.92 -7.98
C ARG A 166 -2.99 -10.11 -8.91
N ILE A 167 -2.59 -9.04 -9.61
CA ILE A 167 -1.34 -9.00 -10.37
C ILE A 167 -0.18 -8.89 -9.39
N VAL A 168 0.80 -9.76 -9.56
CA VAL A 168 2.06 -9.83 -8.81
C VAL A 168 3.19 -9.57 -9.80
N HIS A 169 4.05 -8.61 -9.46
CA HIS A 169 5.28 -8.34 -10.21
C HIS A 169 6.40 -9.25 -9.71
N ASP A 170 7.06 -9.96 -10.61
CA ASP A 170 8.26 -10.74 -10.27
C ASP A 170 9.50 -9.83 -10.22
N LEU A 171 9.68 -9.18 -9.07
CA LEU A 171 10.78 -8.25 -8.82
C LEU A 171 12.06 -8.96 -8.33
N GLN A 172 12.14 -10.29 -8.42
CA GLN A 172 13.25 -11.07 -7.85
C GLN A 172 14.64 -10.64 -8.37
N ASP A 173 14.74 -10.25 -9.63
CA ASP A 173 16.01 -9.79 -10.19
C ASP A 173 16.35 -8.35 -9.82
N LEU A 174 15.34 -7.47 -9.75
CA LEU A 174 15.53 -6.12 -9.26
C LEU A 174 15.95 -6.11 -7.79
N ASN A 175 15.36 -7.00 -6.98
CA ASN A 175 15.75 -7.18 -5.59
C ASN A 175 17.21 -7.60 -5.41
N LYS A 176 17.89 -8.19 -6.41
CA LYS A 176 19.34 -8.50 -6.32
C LYS A 176 20.22 -7.28 -6.53
N LEU A 177 19.66 -6.21 -7.08
CA LEU A 177 20.36 -5.00 -7.47
C LEU A 177 20.10 -3.87 -6.46
N THR A 178 18.97 -3.94 -5.75
CA THR A 178 18.59 -2.98 -4.71
C THR A 178 19.45 -3.14 -3.47
N ILE A 179 19.94 -2.02 -2.94
CA ILE A 179 20.62 -1.95 -1.64
C ILE A 179 19.58 -2.08 -0.54
N LYS A 180 19.87 -2.93 0.45
CA LYS A 180 18.98 -3.22 1.57
C LYS A 180 18.87 -2.00 2.50
N ASP A 181 17.64 -1.54 2.74
CA ASP A 181 17.38 -0.64 3.85
C ASP A 181 17.52 -1.41 5.18
N ALA A 182 18.45 -0.98 6.02
CA ALA A 182 18.74 -1.57 7.32
C ALA A 182 17.88 -0.97 8.46
N GLY A 183 16.99 -0.02 8.15
CA GLY A 183 15.99 0.51 9.07
C GLY A 183 15.01 -0.59 9.49
N LEU A 184 15.33 -1.31 10.57
CA LEU A 184 14.43 -2.29 11.15
C LEU A 184 13.29 -1.54 11.85
N PRO A 185 12.03 -2.02 11.72
CA PRO A 185 10.96 -1.49 12.54
C PRO A 185 11.29 -1.68 14.03
N PRO A 186 10.74 -0.84 14.92
CA PRO A 186 10.94 -1.00 16.36
C PRO A 186 10.48 -2.38 16.81
N ASN A 187 11.06 -2.87 17.92
CA ASN A 187 10.67 -4.15 18.49
C ASN A 187 9.17 -4.11 18.83
N PHE A 188 8.43 -5.10 18.32
CA PHE A 188 6.99 -5.17 18.51
C PHE A 188 6.58 -5.20 19.99
N ASN A 189 7.28 -5.95 20.83
CA ASN A 189 6.94 -6.06 22.25
C ASN A 189 7.22 -4.77 23.01
N GLU A 190 8.29 -4.05 22.67
CA GLU A 190 8.58 -2.74 23.26
C GLU A 190 7.56 -1.69 22.80
N PHE A 191 7.23 -1.70 21.51
CA PHE A 191 6.19 -0.85 20.95
C PHE A 191 4.84 -1.09 21.64
N VAL A 192 4.42 -2.36 21.78
CA VAL A 192 3.19 -2.72 22.50
C VAL A 192 3.29 -2.40 24.00
N GLY A 193 4.44 -2.63 24.63
CA GLY A 193 4.69 -2.30 26.03
C GLY A 193 4.52 -0.80 26.33
N SER A 194 4.87 0.07 25.38
CA SER A 194 4.70 1.53 25.50
C SER A 194 3.22 1.97 25.67
N PHE A 195 2.29 1.08 25.32
CA PHE A 195 0.86 1.26 25.46
C PHE A 195 0.34 0.80 26.82
N SER A 196 1.08 0.00 27.59
CA SER A 196 0.60 -0.52 28.88
C SER A 196 0.11 0.59 29.81
N GLY A 197 -1.09 0.39 30.38
CA GLY A 197 -1.70 1.33 31.33
C GLY A 197 -2.42 2.54 30.72
N ARG A 198 -2.48 2.70 29.39
CA ARG A 198 -3.29 3.77 28.77
C ARG A 198 -4.71 3.28 28.45
N ALA A 199 -5.70 4.13 28.70
CA ALA A 199 -7.11 3.82 28.43
C ALA A 199 -7.47 3.97 26.93
N CYS A 200 -6.77 4.85 26.22
CA CYS A 200 -7.00 5.14 24.80
C CYS A 200 -5.66 5.24 24.06
N TYR A 201 -5.65 4.82 22.79
CA TYR A 201 -4.49 4.90 21.90
C TYR A 201 -4.89 5.64 20.63
N GLY A 202 -4.05 6.58 20.21
CA GLY A 202 -4.09 7.16 18.87
C GLY A 202 -2.90 6.64 18.08
N GLY A 203 -3.14 6.13 16.87
CA GLY A 203 -2.06 5.86 15.92
C GLY A 203 -1.49 7.18 15.39
N ILE A 204 -0.19 7.21 15.11
CA ILE A 204 0.44 8.24 14.26
C ILE A 204 0.21 7.83 12.80
#